data_AF-A0A962XW92-F1
#
_entry.id   AF-A0A962XW92-F1
#
_cell.length_a   1.000
_cell.length_b   1.000
_cell.length_c   1.000
_cell.angle_alpha   90.00
_cell.angle_beta   90.00
_cell.angle_gamma   90.00
#
_symmetry.space_group_name_H-M   'P 1'
#
loop_
_entity.id
_entity.type
_entity.pdbx_description
1 polymer ?
#
loop_
_entity_poly.entity_id
_entity_poly.type
_entity_poly.pdbx_seq_one_letter_code
_entity_poly.pdbx_strand_id
1 'polypeptide(L)'
;MNVGELIEQMREDYLDDDQQPFLWKRSTLLRYLSRAQEQACMRQPLIVDAGTPVDGASVSLCEVTLVTGQLSYPLSDRVVLVNSVTYDDVLLTKHTESELDRCSPGWRLREGAISGYLQNDLTLTLVEAPTVVD
;
A
#
# COMPACT_ATOMS: atom_id res chain seq x y z
N MET A 1 17.48 -4.89 14.43
CA MET A 1 18.29 -6.03 13.97
C MET A 1 19.07 -5.61 12.73
N ASN A 2 20.39 -5.78 12.72
CA ASN A 2 21.26 -5.51 11.58
C ASN A 2 21.56 -6.79 10.78
N VAL A 3 22.21 -6.66 9.62
CA VAL A 3 22.55 -7.81 8.76
C VAL A 3 23.48 -8.83 9.43
N GLY A 4 24.38 -8.40 10.32
CA GLY A 4 25.24 -9.30 11.09
C GLY A 4 24.43 -10.17 12.04
N GLU A 5 23.57 -9.53 12.83
CA GLU A 5 22.67 -10.20 13.80
C GLU A 5 21.73 -11.19 13.09
N LEU A 6 21.20 -10.84 11.92
CA LEU A 6 20.39 -11.76 11.09
C LEU A 6 21.15 -12.99 10.64
N ILE A 7 22.43 -12.83 10.28
CA ILE A 7 23.27 -13.95 9.84
C ILE A 7 23.62 -14.86 11.01
N GLU A 8 23.90 -14.29 12.17
CA GLU A 8 24.15 -15.05 13.41
C GLU A 8 22.91 -15.83 13.81
N GLN A 9 21.73 -15.17 13.84
CA GLN A 9 20.48 -15.85 14.10
C GLN A 9 20.21 -16.98 13.08
N MET A 10 20.44 -16.74 11.79
CA MET A 10 20.25 -17.79 10.77
C MET A 10 21.14 -19.01 11.00
N ARG A 11 22.36 -18.79 11.51
CA ARG A 11 23.31 -19.86 11.81
C ARG A 11 22.88 -20.69 13.01
N GLU A 12 22.54 -20.02 14.10
CA GLU A 12 22.21 -20.62 15.39
C GLU A 12 20.85 -21.30 15.35
N ASP A 13 19.81 -20.61 14.85
CA ASP A 13 18.43 -21.08 14.96
C ASP A 13 18.02 -22.08 13.86
N TYR A 14 18.67 -22.03 12.69
CA TYR A 14 18.18 -22.73 11.49
C TYR A 14 19.18 -23.65 10.80
N LEU A 15 20.48 -23.41 10.94
CA LEU A 15 21.52 -24.11 10.16
C LEU A 15 22.45 -24.97 11.01
N ASP A 16 22.38 -24.89 12.34
CA ASP A 16 23.34 -25.50 13.27
C ASP A 16 24.81 -25.22 12.86
N ASP A 17 25.08 -24.00 12.36
CA ASP A 17 26.38 -23.57 11.81
C ASP A 17 27.00 -22.48 12.69
N ASP A 18 27.08 -22.77 13.99
CA ASP A 18 27.47 -21.89 15.09
C ASP A 18 28.96 -22.00 15.48
N GLN A 19 29.67 -23.01 14.98
CA GLN A 19 31.10 -23.23 15.25
C GLN A 19 31.99 -22.98 14.03
N GLN A 20 33.21 -22.49 14.28
CA GLN A 20 34.21 -22.35 13.22
C GLN A 20 34.99 -23.66 12.98
N PRO A 21 35.40 -23.95 11.72
CA PRO A 21 35.12 -23.18 10.52
C PRO A 21 33.68 -23.37 10.03
N PHE A 22 33.01 -22.27 9.72
CA PHE A 22 31.63 -22.28 9.26
C PHE A 22 31.44 -23.06 7.94
N LEU A 23 30.36 -23.83 7.86
CA LEU A 23 29.95 -24.57 6.67
C LEU A 23 29.50 -23.64 5.54
N TRP A 24 28.76 -22.58 5.89
CA TRP A 24 28.24 -21.61 4.93
C TRP A 24 29.08 -20.34 4.90
N LYS A 25 29.38 -19.84 3.70
CA LYS A 25 30.03 -18.54 3.54
C LYS A 25 29.05 -17.41 3.87
N ARG A 26 29.53 -16.36 4.54
CA ARG A 26 28.75 -15.14 4.84
C ARG A 26 28.05 -14.56 3.60
N SER A 27 28.73 -14.53 2.45
CA SER A 27 28.18 -14.02 1.19
C SER A 27 27.02 -14.87 0.65
N THR A 28 27.03 -16.18 0.92
CA THR A 28 25.92 -17.07 0.55
C THR A 28 24.69 -16.77 1.40
N LEU A 29 24.86 -16.64 2.72
CA LEU A 29 23.76 -16.30 3.63
C LEU A 29 23.16 -14.93 3.29
N LEU A 30 24.01 -13.93 3.01
CA LEU A 30 23.55 -12.61 2.59
C LEU A 30 22.68 -12.67 1.33
N ARG A 31 23.07 -13.45 0.32
CA ARG A 31 22.28 -13.64 -0.90
C ARG A 31 20.91 -14.27 -0.62
N TYR A 32 20.84 -15.22 0.32
CA TYR A 32 19.56 -15.82 0.72
C TYR A 32 18.67 -14.81 1.44
N LEU A 33 19.23 -14.02 2.36
CA LEU A 33 18.50 -12.96 3.07
C LEU A 33 17.96 -11.90 2.10
N SER A 34 18.77 -11.43 1.15
CA SER A 34 18.31 -10.48 0.12
C SER A 34 17.14 -11.06 -0.70
N ARG A 35 17.25 -12.32 -1.13
CA ARG A 35 16.16 -12.99 -1.85
C ARG A 35 14.91 -13.14 -0.98
N ALA A 36 15.07 -13.47 0.31
CA ALA A 36 13.95 -13.59 1.23
C ALA A 36 13.22 -12.25 1.40
N GLN A 37 13.97 -11.15 1.56
CA GLN A 37 13.42 -9.79 1.60
C GLN A 37 12.65 -9.45 0.32
N GLU A 38 13.24 -9.68 -0.85
CA GLU A 38 12.57 -9.44 -2.15
C GLU A 38 11.27 -10.24 -2.27
N GLN A 39 11.30 -11.53 -1.91
CA GLN A 39 10.11 -12.37 -1.93
C GLN A 39 9.04 -11.91 -0.95
N ALA A 40 9.43 -11.47 0.25
CA ALA A 40 8.52 -10.92 1.23
C ALA A 40 7.83 -9.65 0.70
N CYS A 41 8.61 -8.71 0.12
CA CYS A 41 8.09 -7.48 -0.46
C CYS A 41 7.18 -7.71 -1.68
N MET A 42 7.44 -8.74 -2.49
CA MET A 42 6.62 -9.04 -3.68
C MET A 42 5.31 -9.77 -3.35
N ARG A 43 5.30 -10.59 -2.30
CA ARG A 43 4.17 -11.49 -2.02
C ARG A 43 3.09 -10.86 -1.17
N GLN A 44 3.43 -9.85 -0.36
CA GLN A 44 2.49 -9.26 0.56
C GLN A 44 2.81 -7.78 0.82
N PRO A 45 1.80 -6.90 0.89
CA PRO A 45 1.97 -5.56 1.43
C PRO A 45 2.19 -5.65 2.94
N LEU A 46 3.46 -5.68 3.37
CA LEU A 46 3.83 -5.82 4.79
C LEU A 46 3.89 -4.48 5.53
N ILE A 47 4.06 -3.38 4.80
CA ILE A 47 4.17 -2.03 5.36
C ILE A 47 2.83 -1.34 5.14
N VAL A 48 2.21 -0.91 6.25
CA VAL A 48 1.00 -0.09 6.24
C VAL A 48 1.38 1.28 6.77
N ASP A 49 0.98 2.30 6.03
CA ASP A 49 1.16 3.70 6.38
C ASP A 49 -0.19 4.39 6.39
N ALA A 50 -0.38 5.27 7.38
CA ALA A 50 -1.59 6.04 7.58
C ALA A 50 -1.30 7.52 7.93
N GLY A 51 -0.04 7.95 7.94
CA GLY A 51 0.29 9.26 8.51
C GLY A 51 1.62 9.88 8.07
N THR A 52 2.33 9.31 7.09
CA THR A 52 3.57 9.93 6.60
C THR A 52 3.27 11.29 5.97
N PRO A 53 3.86 12.39 6.49
CA PRO A 53 3.75 13.71 5.88
C PRO A 53 4.39 13.74 4.48
N VAL A 54 3.82 14.51 3.57
CA VAL A 54 4.48 14.84 2.31
C VAL A 54 5.69 15.75 2.62
N ASP A 55 6.85 15.44 2.05
CA ASP A 55 8.12 16.14 2.31
C ASP A 55 7.96 17.68 2.26
N GLY A 56 8.08 18.32 3.43
CA GLY A 56 8.00 19.79 3.58
C GLY A 56 6.59 20.39 3.68
N ALA A 57 5.53 19.57 3.75
CA ALA A 57 4.14 20.00 3.90
C ALA A 57 3.46 19.38 5.13
N SER A 58 2.43 20.04 5.66
CA SER A 58 1.60 19.53 6.77
C SER A 58 0.53 18.52 6.33
N VAL A 59 0.49 18.16 5.04
CA VAL A 59 -0.49 17.24 4.45
C VAL A 59 0.12 15.84 4.42
N SER A 60 -0.67 14.81 4.76
CA SER A 60 -0.24 13.42 4.70
C SER A 60 -0.26 12.86 3.28
N LEU A 61 0.65 11.94 2.94
CA LEU A 61 0.59 11.12 1.72
C LEU A 61 -0.72 10.31 1.64
N CYS A 62 -1.38 10.11 2.78
CA CYS A 62 -2.63 9.36 2.92
C CYS A 62 -3.88 10.26 2.89
N GLU A 63 -3.73 11.57 2.71
CA GLU A 63 -4.84 12.53 2.64
C GLU A 63 -5.03 13.05 1.21
N VAL A 64 -6.29 13.19 0.80
CA VAL A 64 -6.65 13.71 -0.53
C VAL A 64 -7.62 14.86 -0.35
N THR A 65 -7.26 16.03 -0.85
CA THR A 65 -8.18 17.18 -0.90
C THR A 65 -9.19 16.95 -2.02
N LEU A 66 -10.47 16.89 -1.67
CA LEU A 66 -11.54 16.72 -2.63
C LEU A 66 -11.76 18.00 -3.44
N VAL A 67 -12.18 17.82 -4.69
CA VAL A 67 -12.56 18.92 -5.59
C VAL A 67 -13.93 18.60 -6.15
N THR A 68 -14.85 19.57 -6.11
CA THR A 68 -16.21 19.41 -6.61
C THR A 68 -16.21 18.93 -8.06
N GLY A 69 -17.00 17.89 -8.36
CA GLY A 69 -17.07 17.29 -9.70
C GLY A 69 -15.85 16.45 -10.09
N GLN A 70 -14.81 16.34 -9.26
CA GLN A 70 -13.64 15.52 -9.52
C GLN A 70 -13.82 14.11 -8.96
N LEU A 71 -13.79 13.11 -9.85
CA LEU A 71 -13.90 11.70 -9.50
C LEU A 71 -12.56 11.05 -9.19
N SER A 72 -11.51 11.40 -9.93
CA SER A 72 -10.22 10.71 -9.90
C SER A 72 -9.13 11.59 -9.30
N TYR A 73 -8.36 11.01 -8.38
CA TYR A 73 -7.31 11.66 -7.63
C TYR A 73 -6.01 10.88 -7.81
N PRO A 74 -4.89 11.54 -8.13
CA PRO A 74 -3.60 10.86 -8.26
C PRO A 74 -3.12 10.36 -6.89
N LEU A 75 -2.59 9.14 -6.86
CA LEU A 75 -1.87 8.58 -5.72
C LEU A 75 -0.37 8.75 -5.93
N SER A 76 0.39 8.84 -4.84
CA SER A 76 1.86 8.80 -4.91
C SER A 76 2.33 7.46 -5.48
N ASP A 77 3.42 7.50 -6.25
CA ASP A 77 4.14 6.31 -6.74
C ASP A 77 4.68 5.40 -5.62
N ARG A 78 4.75 5.90 -4.38
CA ARG A 78 5.09 5.13 -3.18
C ARG A 78 3.92 4.29 -2.66
N VAL A 79 2.69 4.59 -3.06
CA VAL A 79 1.48 3.87 -2.62
C VAL A 79 1.18 2.73 -3.58
N VAL A 80 1.47 1.51 -3.14
CA VAL A 80 1.19 0.29 -3.94
C VAL A 80 -0.26 -0.15 -3.81
N LEU A 81 -0.82 -0.05 -2.60
CA LEU A 81 -2.17 -0.54 -2.30
C LEU A 81 -2.85 0.38 -1.29
N VAL A 82 -4.07 0.80 -1.63
CA VAL A 82 -4.99 1.45 -0.70
C VAL A 82 -5.76 0.36 0.04
N ASN A 83 -5.49 0.25 1.34
CA ASN A 83 -6.13 -0.70 2.24
C ASN A 83 -7.56 -0.27 2.61
N SER A 84 -7.74 1.01 2.92
CA SER A 84 -9.02 1.59 3.33
C SER A 84 -9.03 3.09 3.02
N VAL A 85 -10.22 3.63 2.74
CA VAL A 85 -10.45 5.07 2.61
C VAL A 85 -11.60 5.44 3.54
N THR A 86 -11.42 6.52 4.28
CA THR A 86 -12.45 7.13 5.12
C THR A 86 -12.80 8.51 4.58
N TYR A 87 -14.08 8.84 4.58
CA TYR A 87 -14.60 10.15 4.25
C TYR A 87 -15.57 10.57 5.35
N ASP A 88 -15.38 11.73 5.97
CA ASP A 88 -16.15 12.19 7.15
C ASP A 88 -16.29 11.12 8.25
N ASP A 89 -15.18 10.45 8.59
CA ASP A 89 -15.11 9.31 9.54
C ASP A 89 -15.92 8.07 9.14
N VAL A 90 -16.48 8.03 7.92
CA VAL A 90 -17.18 6.87 7.37
C VAL A 90 -16.25 6.06 6.49
N LEU A 91 -16.13 4.76 6.79
CA LEU A 91 -15.39 3.82 5.95
C LEU A 91 -16.11 3.62 4.61
N LEU A 92 -15.41 3.90 3.52
CA LEU A 92 -15.93 3.71 2.17
C LEU A 92 -15.78 2.26 1.71
N THR A 93 -16.73 1.81 0.88
CA THR A 93 -16.67 0.47 0.27
C THR A 93 -15.74 0.48 -0.94
N LYS A 94 -14.82 -0.48 -1.02
CA LYS A 94 -13.96 -0.69 -2.18
C LYS A 94 -14.72 -1.46 -3.26
N HIS A 95 -14.75 -0.93 -4.47
CA HIS A 95 -15.36 -1.54 -5.64
C HIS A 95 -14.32 -1.85 -6.72
N THR A 96 -14.72 -2.70 -7.66
CA THR A 96 -13.98 -2.90 -8.92
C THR A 96 -14.71 -2.23 -10.07
N GLU A 97 -13.97 -1.82 -11.10
CA GLU A 97 -14.56 -1.23 -12.31
C GLU A 97 -15.57 -2.19 -12.96
N SER A 98 -15.23 -3.47 -13.11
CA SER A 98 -16.12 -4.50 -13.64
C SER A 98 -17.41 -4.69 -12.85
N GLU A 99 -17.36 -4.53 -11.53
CA GLU A 99 -18.54 -4.58 -10.68
C GLU A 99 -19.46 -3.38 -10.93
N LEU A 100 -18.89 -2.17 -10.93
CA LEU A 100 -19.66 -0.94 -11.14
C LEU A 100 -20.23 -0.88 -12.56
N ASP A 101 -19.48 -1.29 -13.58
CA ASP A 101 -19.97 -1.34 -14.95
C ASP A 101 -21.12 -2.33 -15.13
N ARG A 102 -21.14 -3.42 -14.35
CA ARG A 102 -22.22 -4.42 -14.37
C ARG A 102 -23.44 -4.00 -13.55
N CYS A 103 -23.23 -3.46 -12.34
CA CYS A 103 -24.28 -3.23 -11.36
C CYS A 103 -24.80 -1.78 -11.33
N SER A 104 -24.03 -0.83 -11.84
CA SER A 104 -24.35 0.60 -11.84
C SER A 104 -23.87 1.28 -13.13
N PRO A 105 -24.51 0.99 -14.29
CA PRO A 105 -24.18 1.63 -15.55
C PRO A 105 -24.20 3.16 -15.44
N GLY A 106 -23.19 3.82 -16.00
CA GLY A 106 -23.08 5.28 -15.95
C GLY A 106 -22.57 5.85 -14.63
N TRP A 107 -22.04 5.02 -13.71
CA TRP A 107 -21.51 5.47 -12.42
C TRP A 107 -20.47 6.60 -12.52
N ARG A 108 -19.73 6.69 -13.64
CA ARG A 108 -18.74 7.75 -13.93
C ARG A 108 -19.34 9.13 -14.18
N LEU A 109 -20.65 9.23 -14.40
CA LEU A 109 -21.35 10.49 -14.69
C LEU A 109 -22.25 10.93 -13.53
N ARG A 110 -22.31 10.14 -12.45
CA ARG A 110 -23.14 10.46 -11.30
C ARG A 110 -22.42 11.44 -10.38
N GLU A 111 -23.17 12.43 -9.94
CA GLU A 111 -22.76 13.36 -8.89
C GLU A 111 -23.64 13.07 -7.68
N GLY A 112 -23.07 13.12 -6.47
CA GLY A 112 -23.80 12.71 -5.28
C GLY A 112 -22.93 12.57 -4.04
N ALA A 113 -23.42 11.76 -3.10
CA ALA A 113 -22.73 11.48 -1.85
C ALA A 113 -21.74 10.34 -2.08
N ILE A 114 -20.50 10.52 -1.64
CA ILE A 114 -19.45 9.53 -1.83
C ILE A 114 -19.86 8.24 -1.10
N SER A 115 -20.11 7.18 -1.88
CA SER A 115 -20.58 5.89 -1.36
C SER A 115 -19.50 4.81 -1.36
N GLY A 116 -18.44 5.03 -2.12
CA GLY A 116 -17.37 4.07 -2.28
C GLY A 116 -16.19 4.63 -3.05
N TYR A 117 -15.21 3.78 -3.28
CA TYR A 117 -14.03 4.10 -4.08
C TYR A 117 -13.57 2.87 -4.85
N LEU A 118 -12.76 3.11 -5.86
CA LEU A 118 -11.94 2.11 -6.51
C LEU A 118 -10.51 2.63 -6.62
N GLN A 119 -9.57 1.70 -6.63
CA GLN A 119 -8.16 2.02 -6.84
C GLN A 119 -7.75 1.42 -8.18
N ASN A 120 -7.29 2.27 -9.08
CA ASN A 120 -6.47 1.87 -10.22
C ASN A 120 -5.00 2.21 -9.89
N ASP A 121 -4.04 1.71 -10.67
CA ASP A 121 -2.59 1.77 -10.43
C ASP A 121 -2.13 2.98 -9.60
N LEU A 122 -2.21 4.19 -10.16
CA LEU A 122 -1.80 5.44 -9.52
C LEU A 122 -2.96 6.41 -9.32
N THR A 123 -4.21 5.92 -9.27
CA THR A 123 -5.37 6.79 -9.11
C THR A 123 -6.41 6.18 -8.18
N LEU A 124 -6.85 6.97 -7.21
CA LEU A 124 -8.05 6.71 -6.43
C LEU A 124 -9.25 7.34 -7.15
N THR A 125 -10.29 6.57 -7.46
CA THR A 125 -11.51 7.11 -8.06
C THR A 125 -12.69 6.89 -7.11
N LEU A 126 -13.43 7.96 -6.84
CA LEU A 126 -14.63 7.90 -6.00
C LEU A 126 -15.82 7.39 -6.79
N VAL A 127 -16.74 6.72 -6.09
CA VAL A 127 -18.05 6.38 -6.63
C VAL A 127 -18.98 7.54 -6.31
N GLU A 128 -19.42 8.21 -7.37
CA GLU A 128 -20.11 9.51 -7.36
C GLU A 128 -19.16 10.70 -7.16
N ALA A 129 -19.31 11.71 -8.01
CA ALA A 129 -18.51 12.92 -7.92
C ALA A 129 -19.02 13.77 -6.74
N PRO A 130 -18.13 14.33 -5.91
CA PRO A 130 -18.55 15.15 -4.79
C PRO A 130 -19.26 16.41 -5.29
N THR A 131 -20.48 16.64 -4.82
CA THR A 131 -21.30 17.82 -5.17
C THR A 131 -21.03 19.02 -4.28
N VAL A 132 -20.54 18.80 -3.06
CA VAL A 132 -20.10 19.83 -2.11
C VAL A 132 -18.82 19.34 -1.46
N VAL A 133 -17.82 20.21 -1.39
CA VAL A 133 -16.61 19.99 -0.60
C VAL A 133 -16.63 21.10 0.44
N ASP A 134 -16.85 20.75 1.71
CA ASP A 134 -16.76 21.70 2.83
C ASP A 134 -15.29 22.07 3.14
#